data_AF-A0A5J5C8T4-F1
#
_entry.id   AF-A0A5J5C8T4-F1
#
_cell.length_a   1.000
_cell.length_b   1.000
_cell.length_c   1.000
_cell.angle_alpha   90.00
_cell.angle_beta   90.00
_cell.angle_gamma   90.00
#
_symmetry.space_group_name_H-M   'P 1'
#
loop_
_entity.id
_entity.type
_entity.pdbx_description
1 polymer ?
#
loop_
_entity_poly.entity_id
_entity_poly.type
_entity_poly.pdbx_seq_one_letter_code
_entity_poly.pdbx_strand_id
1 'polypeptide(L)'
;MSRGQSVSLSCEEDGRPAGWTLRRNTTRDRAGTRAECGVHWGRTVGSSCFISYILPWDSGVYWCESREGATTSPPPTSAAPPPVSDPVPLVLRLVCHLVVFCPYCISTFIMVSLYRDRTTGKTLNP
;
A
#
# COMPACT_ATOMS: atom_id res chain seq x y z
N MET A 1 8.88 -13.16 -0.32
CA MET A 1 7.47 -12.82 -0.03
C MET A 1 7.20 -13.09 1.45
N SER A 2 7.38 -12.10 2.32
CA SER A 2 6.98 -12.21 3.72
C SER A 2 5.54 -11.70 3.87
N ARG A 3 4.58 -12.63 3.84
CA ARG A 3 3.17 -12.34 4.16
C ARG A 3 3.05 -12.04 5.65
N GLY A 4 2.39 -10.93 6.01
CA GLY A 4 1.92 -10.67 7.38
C GLY A 4 2.91 -10.04 8.35
N GLN A 5 3.96 -9.36 7.87
CA GLN A 5 4.83 -8.59 8.77
C GLN A 5 4.18 -7.24 9.12
N SER A 6 4.24 -6.89 10.40
CA SER A 6 3.90 -5.55 10.91
C SER A 6 5.16 -4.75 11.18
N VAL A 7 5.09 -3.44 11.01
CA VAL A 7 6.20 -2.53 11.33
C VAL A 7 5.71 -1.40 12.22
N SER A 8 6.61 -0.94 13.09
CA SER A 8 6.45 0.29 13.87
C SER A 8 7.49 1.30 13.39
N LEU A 9 7.04 2.48 12.98
CA LEU A 9 7.87 3.57 12.48
C LEU A 9 7.79 4.74 13.46
N SER A 10 8.92 5.28 13.90
CA SER A 10 8.97 6.40 14.84
C SER A 10 9.97 7.45 14.37
N CYS A 11 9.68 8.71 14.68
CA CYS A 11 10.61 9.82 14.48
C CYS A 11 11.53 9.92 15.71
N GLU A 12 12.84 10.03 15.50
CA GLU A 12 13.80 10.21 16.58
C GLU A 12 13.81 11.68 17.03
N GLU A 13 13.78 11.89 18.35
CA GLU A 13 13.58 13.20 18.96
C GLU A 13 14.92 13.73 19.48
N ASP A 14 15.78 14.22 18.56
CA ASP A 14 17.07 14.84 18.89
C ASP A 14 16.91 16.26 19.48
N GLY A 15 16.05 16.42 20.49
CA GLY A 15 15.90 17.68 21.26
C GLY A 15 15.13 18.81 20.57
N ARG A 16 14.18 18.51 19.67
CA ARG A 16 13.32 19.51 18.98
C ARG A 16 11.83 19.33 19.34
N PRO A 17 11.02 20.41 19.32
CA PRO A 17 9.75 20.48 20.05
C PRO A 17 8.70 19.51 19.50
N ALA A 18 7.85 19.02 20.43
CA ALA A 18 6.71 18.16 20.18
C ALA A 18 5.85 18.62 18.97
N GLY A 19 5.62 17.70 18.03
CA GLY A 19 4.74 17.93 16.89
C GLY A 19 5.23 17.39 15.53
N TRP A 20 5.91 16.23 15.52
CA TRP A 20 6.30 15.56 14.28
C TRP A 20 5.16 14.72 13.73
N THR A 21 4.82 14.93 12.46
CA THR A 21 3.85 14.13 11.72
C THR A 21 4.59 13.14 10.81
N LEU A 22 4.41 11.84 11.03
CA LEU A 22 4.93 10.83 10.12
C LEU A 22 4.09 10.79 8.84
N ARG A 23 4.77 10.97 7.70
CA ARG A 23 4.16 10.94 6.37
C ARG A 23 4.73 9.82 5.53
N ARG A 24 3.97 9.42 4.51
CA ARG A 24 4.42 8.47 3.50
C ARG A 24 4.04 8.90 2.08
N ASN A 25 4.81 8.38 1.13
CA ASN A 25 4.51 8.40 -0.29
C ASN A 25 4.74 7.00 -0.86
N THR A 26 3.67 6.25 -1.05
CA THR A 26 3.70 4.88 -1.54
C THR A 26 2.94 4.74 -2.85
N THR A 27 3.14 3.61 -3.54
CA THR A 27 2.37 3.31 -4.77
C THR A 27 0.87 3.18 -4.51
N ARG A 28 0.44 2.94 -3.27
CA ARG A 28 -0.98 3.01 -2.88
C ARG A 28 -1.53 4.43 -2.89
N ASP A 29 -0.71 5.43 -2.56
CA ASP A 29 -1.11 6.82 -2.37
C ASP A 29 -1.18 7.58 -3.71
N ARG A 30 -1.69 6.91 -4.75
CA ARG A 30 -1.74 7.25 -6.20
C ARG A 30 -2.38 8.62 -6.54
N ALA A 31 -2.75 9.42 -5.54
CA ALA A 31 -3.35 10.75 -5.65
C ALA A 31 -2.53 11.87 -4.95
N GLY A 32 -1.24 11.67 -4.68
CA GLY A 32 -0.36 12.74 -4.17
C GLY A 32 -0.71 13.22 -2.76
N THR A 33 -1.60 12.50 -2.07
CA THR A 33 -1.96 12.80 -0.68
C THR A 33 -0.80 12.34 0.17
N ARG A 34 0.08 13.27 0.56
CA ARG A 34 1.07 13.07 1.64
C ARG A 34 0.29 12.71 2.90
N ALA A 35 0.00 11.43 3.07
CA ALA A 35 -0.92 11.00 4.09
C ALA A 35 -0.19 10.95 5.43
N GLU A 36 -0.78 11.61 6.42
CA GLU A 36 -0.39 11.50 7.81
C GLU A 36 -0.80 10.13 8.37
N CYS A 37 0.05 9.57 9.22
CA CYS A 37 -0.27 8.34 9.93
C CYS A 37 -1.56 8.50 10.76
N GLY A 38 -2.47 7.53 10.67
CA GLY A 38 -3.73 7.48 11.42
C GLY A 38 -4.96 7.96 10.66
N VAL A 39 -4.80 8.70 9.55
CA VAL A 39 -5.95 9.17 8.75
C VAL A 39 -6.35 8.16 7.68
N HIS A 40 -5.39 7.75 6.85
CA HIS A 40 -5.65 6.86 5.70
C HIS A 40 -4.77 5.61 5.70
N TRP A 41 -3.83 5.52 6.64
CA TRP A 41 -2.91 4.41 6.78
C TRP A 41 -2.28 4.36 8.17
N GLY A 42 -1.92 3.14 8.58
CA GLY A 42 -1.34 2.90 9.90
C GLY A 42 -2.28 3.28 11.05
N ARG A 43 -1.78 3.09 12.26
CA ARG A 43 -2.40 3.58 13.50
C ARG A 43 -1.32 4.22 14.36
N THR A 44 -1.64 5.32 15.01
CA THR A 44 -0.73 5.93 15.98
C THR A 44 -0.75 5.12 17.28
N VAL A 45 0.44 4.75 17.77
CA VAL A 45 0.67 4.05 19.04
C VAL A 45 1.78 4.79 19.76
N GLY A 46 1.41 5.70 20.69
CA GLY A 46 2.35 6.63 21.30
C GLY A 46 2.94 7.59 20.26
N SER A 47 4.27 7.71 20.23
CA SER A 47 5.03 8.48 19.22
C SER A 47 5.29 7.70 17.92
N SER A 48 4.84 6.45 17.84
CA SER A 48 5.10 5.56 16.72
C SER A 48 3.87 5.36 15.84
N CYS A 49 4.08 5.16 14.56
CA CYS A 49 3.08 4.71 13.60
C CYS A 49 3.21 3.22 13.35
N PHE A 50 2.15 2.48 13.63
CA PHE A 50 2.09 1.04 13.45
C PHE A 50 1.31 0.65 12.19
N ILE A 51 1.91 -0.17 11.34
CA ILE A 51 1.26 -0.77 10.17
C ILE A 51 1.05 -2.25 10.44
N SER A 52 -0.21 -2.67 10.49
CA SER A 52 -0.58 -4.05 10.83
C SER A 52 -0.31 -5.07 9.74
N TYR A 53 -0.36 -4.65 8.47
CA TYR A 53 -0.20 -5.56 7.35
C TYR A 53 0.51 -4.85 6.21
N ILE A 54 1.79 -5.21 5.99
CA ILE A 54 2.59 -4.65 4.91
C ILE A 54 2.32 -5.42 3.64
N LEU A 55 1.84 -4.71 2.61
CA LEU A 55 1.69 -5.25 1.28
C LEU A 55 2.75 -4.67 0.33
N PRO A 56 2.98 -5.30 -0.83
CA PRO A 56 3.92 -4.79 -1.82
C PRO A 56 3.67 -3.32 -2.21
N TRP A 57 2.41 -2.86 -2.18
CA TRP A 57 2.02 -1.48 -2.47
C TRP A 57 2.26 -0.47 -1.35
N ASP A 58 2.54 -0.92 -0.12
CA ASP A 58 3.01 -0.05 0.96
C ASP A 58 4.49 0.28 0.80
N SER A 59 5.20 -0.32 -0.17
CA SER A 59 6.57 0.09 -0.50
C SER A 59 6.58 1.54 -1.02
N GLY A 60 7.46 2.35 -0.47
CA GLY A 60 7.58 3.77 -0.78
C GLY A 60 8.49 4.51 0.20
N VAL A 61 8.40 5.83 0.19
CA VAL A 61 9.24 6.71 1.01
C VAL A 61 8.45 7.16 2.24
N TYR A 62 9.09 7.12 3.42
CA TYR A 62 8.53 7.56 4.70
C TYR A 62 9.42 8.64 5.29
N TRP A 63 8.84 9.69 5.88
CA TRP A 63 9.60 10.79 6.49
C TRP A 63 8.81 11.47 7.61
N CYS A 64 9.51 12.20 8.46
CA CYS A 64 8.95 13.01 9.53
C CYS A 64 8.85 14.47 9.09
N GLU A 65 7.69 15.08 9.26
CA GLU A 65 7.42 16.48 8.91
C GLU A 65 7.07 17.27 10.16
N SER A 66 7.73 18.41 10.39
CA SER A 66 7.42 19.31 11.51
C SER A 66 6.28 20.26 11.16
N ARG A 67 5.42 20.59 12.14
CA ARG A 67 4.31 21.55 12.01
C ARG A 67 4.72 22.95 11.54
N GLU A 68 6.00 23.31 11.71
CA GLU A 68 6.55 24.62 11.32
C GLU A 68 6.96 24.69 9.83
N GLY A 69 6.70 23.64 9.04
CA GLY A 69 7.07 23.60 7.61
C GLY A 69 8.58 23.49 7.38
N ALA A 70 9.38 23.42 8.44
CA ALA A 70 10.80 23.16 8.35
C ALA A 70 11.04 21.69 7.99
N THR A 71 11.21 21.43 6.69
CA THR A 71 11.88 20.21 6.24
C THR A 71 13.36 20.37 6.59
N THR A 72 13.85 19.71 7.64
CA THR A 72 15.29 19.64 7.89
C THR A 72 15.92 18.72 6.84
N SER A 73 16.21 19.25 5.65
CA SER A 73 17.08 18.57 4.70
C SER A 73 18.54 18.72 5.16
N PRO A 74 19.31 17.64 5.34
CA PRO A 74 20.76 17.76 5.29
C PRO A 74 21.19 18.27 3.90
N PRO A 75 22.35 18.96 3.78
CA PRO A 75 22.81 19.50 2.50
C PRO A 75 22.99 18.37 1.47
N PRO A 76 22.80 18.65 0.16
CA PRO A 76 22.93 17.63 -0.87
C PRO A 76 24.39 17.21 -0.98
N THR A 77 24.76 16.18 -0.23
CA THR A 77 26.05 15.51 -0.43
C THR A 77 25.87 14.63 -1.66
N SER A 78 26.48 15.09 -2.76
CA SER A 78 26.91 14.37 -3.97
C SER A 78 26.09 13.15 -4.43
N ALA A 79 25.64 13.22 -5.68
CA ALA A 79 24.98 12.18 -6.49
C ALA A 79 23.49 11.97 -6.18
N ALA A 80 22.66 12.85 -6.75
CA ALA A 80 21.29 12.47 -7.07
C ALA A 80 21.34 11.33 -8.11
N PRO A 81 20.89 10.09 -7.81
CA PRO A 81 20.59 9.16 -8.88
C PRO A 81 19.44 9.73 -9.71
N PRO A 82 19.42 9.49 -11.04
CA PRO A 82 18.40 10.03 -11.93
C PRO A 82 16.99 9.64 -11.46
N PRO A 83 15.96 10.45 -11.78
CA PRO A 83 14.58 10.12 -11.45
C PRO A 83 14.19 8.84 -12.21
N VAL A 84 14.22 7.71 -11.52
CA VAL A 84 13.89 6.43 -12.12
C VAL A 84 12.39 6.44 -12.42
N SER A 85 12.05 6.65 -13.69
CA SER A 85 10.72 6.36 -14.22
C SER A 85 10.55 4.84 -14.24
N ASP A 86 10.33 4.28 -13.06
CA ASP A 86 10.26 2.85 -12.87
C ASP A 86 8.93 2.29 -13.41
N PRO A 87 8.94 1.31 -14.34
CA PRO A 87 7.72 0.61 -14.77
C PRO A 87 7.15 -0.33 -13.68
N VAL A 88 7.89 -0.51 -12.59
CA VAL A 88 7.62 -1.44 -11.48
C VAL A 88 6.24 -1.25 -10.80
N PRO A 89 5.70 -0.02 -10.60
CA PRO A 89 4.37 0.17 -10.01
C PRO A 89 3.24 -0.29 -10.94
N LEU A 90 3.42 -0.16 -12.26
CA LEU A 90 2.43 -0.57 -13.25
C LEU A 90 2.43 -2.09 -13.43
N VAL A 91 3.62 -2.70 -13.48
CA VAL A 91 3.76 -4.15 -13.57
C VAL A 91 3.21 -4.82 -12.31
N LEU A 92 3.53 -4.33 -11.12
CA LEU A 92 2.99 -4.87 -9.86
C LEU A 92 1.45 -4.77 -9.81
N ARG A 93 0.87 -3.66 -10.28
CA ARG A 93 -0.58 -3.51 -10.39
C ARG A 93 -1.21 -4.50 -11.37
N LEU A 94 -0.62 -4.64 -12.56
CA LEU A 94 -1.10 -5.57 -13.58
C LEU A 94 -1.05 -7.02 -13.07
N VAL A 95 0.06 -7.41 -12.44
CA VAL A 95 0.23 -8.74 -11.84
C VAL A 95 -0.81 -9.00 -10.75
N CYS A 96 -1.10 -8.04 -9.88
CA CYS A 96 -2.08 -8.24 -8.82
C CYS A 96 -3.53 -8.32 -9.33
N HIS A 97 -3.90 -7.54 -10.35
CA HIS A 97 -5.18 -7.72 -11.03
C HIS A 97 -5.26 -9.13 -11.66
N LEU A 98 -4.18 -9.59 -12.31
CA LEU A 98 -4.16 -10.91 -12.97
C LEU A 98 -4.19 -12.09 -11.97
N VAL A 99 -3.58 -11.93 -10.79
CA VAL A 99 -3.48 -13.02 -9.79
C VAL A 99 -4.67 -13.06 -8.83
N VAL A 100 -5.40 -11.97 -8.60
CA VAL A 100 -6.52 -11.94 -7.64
C VAL A 100 -7.85 -11.77 -8.35
N PHE A 101 -7.95 -10.79 -9.25
CA PHE A 101 -9.21 -10.45 -9.90
C PHE A 101 -9.57 -11.49 -10.97
N CYS A 102 -8.62 -11.92 -11.81
CA CYS A 102 -8.90 -12.93 -12.83
C CYS A 102 -9.37 -14.27 -12.26
N PRO A 103 -8.71 -14.92 -11.26
CA PRO A 103 -9.20 -16.19 -10.75
C PRO A 103 -10.57 -16.07 -10.06
N TYR A 104 -10.86 -14.94 -9.39
CA TYR A 104 -12.17 -14.70 -8.78
C TYR A 104 -13.28 -14.53 -9.83
N CYS A 105 -13.00 -13.80 -10.91
CA CYS A 105 -13.94 -13.67 -12.02
C CYS A 105 -14.18 -15.01 -12.71
N ILE A 106 -13.10 -15.75 -13.03
CA ILE A 106 -13.18 -17.06 -13.67
C ILE A 106 -13.97 -18.04 -12.79
N SER A 107 -13.70 -18.10 -11.48
CA SER A 107 -14.45 -18.97 -10.56
C SER A 107 -15.93 -18.61 -10.51
N THR A 108 -16.25 -17.32 -10.52
CA THR A 108 -17.64 -16.84 -10.50
C THR A 108 -18.36 -17.23 -11.79
N PHE A 109 -17.74 -17.05 -12.96
CA PHE A 109 -18.31 -17.48 -14.24
C PHE A 109 -18.48 -18.99 -14.30
N ILE A 110 -17.49 -19.78 -13.89
CA ILE A 110 -17.59 -21.24 -13.84
C ILE A 110 -18.74 -21.66 -12.91
N MET A 111 -18.84 -21.08 -11.72
CA MET A 111 -19.92 -21.39 -10.77
C MET A 111 -21.29 -21.03 -11.33
N VAL A 112 -21.47 -19.87 -11.95
CA VAL A 112 -22.75 -19.46 -12.56
C VAL A 112 -23.10 -20.36 -13.75
N SER A 113 -22.14 -20.70 -14.60
CA SER A 113 -22.33 -21.61 -15.72
C SER A 113 -22.72 -23.00 -15.26
N LEU A 114 -22.01 -23.58 -14.29
CA LEU A 114 -22.35 -24.89 -13.71
C LEU A 114 -23.67 -24.86 -12.94
N TYR A 115 -23.99 -23.76 -12.28
CA TYR A 115 -25.26 -23.59 -11.59
C TYR A 115 -26.43 -23.59 -12.57
N ARG A 116 -26.31 -22.85 -13.68
CA ARG A 116 -27.32 -22.82 -14.76
C ARG A 116 -27.42 -24.14 -15.51
N ASP A 117 -26.29 -24.76 -15.83
CA ASP A 117 -26.27 -26.05 -16.53
C ASP A 117 -26.93 -27.16 -15.70
N ARG A 118 -26.66 -27.16 -14.38
CA ARG A 118 -27.27 -28.09 -13.42
C ARG A 118 -28.77 -27.88 -13.23
N THR A 119 -29.31 -26.68 -13.51
CA THR A 119 -30.76 -26.46 -13.54
C THR A 119 -31.41 -27.00 -14.81
N THR A 120 -30.68 -27.05 -15.93
CA THR A 120 -31.16 -27.60 -17.21
C THR A 120 -31.02 -29.13 -17.29
N GLY A 121 -30.01 -29.71 -16.64
CA GLY A 121 -29.77 -31.17 -16.63
C GLY A 121 -30.72 -31.99 -15.73
N LYS A 122 -31.65 -31.36 -15.01
CA LYS A 122 -32.65 -32.05 -14.17
C LYS A 122 -34.05 -32.16 -14.80
N THR A 123 -34.24 -31.67 -16.02
CA THR A 123 -35.50 -31.78 -16.78
C THR A 123 -35.41 -32.76 -17.96
N LEU A 124 -34.42 -33.65 -17.96
CA LEU A 124 -34.28 -34.74 -18.92
C LEU A 124 -33.90 -36.03 -18.19
N ASN A 125 -34.81 -36.58 -17.39
CA ASN A 125 -34.86 -38.01 -17.14
C ASN A 125 -36.35 -38.41 -17.08
N PRO A 126 -36.88 -39.13 -18.07
CA PRO A 126 -38.26 -39.62 -18.09
C PRO A 126 -38.54 -40.69 -17.02
#